data_AF-A0A6P7HT60-F1
#
_entry.id   AF-A0A6P7HT60-F1
#
_cell.length_a   1.000
_cell.length_b   1.000
_cell.length_c   1.000
_cell.angle_alpha   90.00
_cell.angle_beta   90.00
_cell.angle_gamma   90.00
#
_symmetry.space_group_name_H-M   'P 1'
#
loop_
_entity.id
_entity.type
_entity.pdbx_description
1 polymer ?
#
loop_
_entity_poly.entity_id
_entity_poly.type
_entity_poly.pdbx_seq_one_letter_code
_entity_poly.pdbx_strand_id
1 'polypeptide(L)'
;MLIKKAVDVPIISLEQCRTFRRGLPPAVICAGGYNTTKGTCMGDSGGPLMCKGVAVGVVSFGSIPCDYPERHHFARSSGTMHPLIKFLLFHVLICLGQNAFGNEIINGHKAEKNTMQFMAYLADSKRTCGGFLISEDFVMTAAHCAGLKKVILGTHNRFDRNMIYNVQKECIHPDYINYTEGNDIMLLKLSRKAQLGENIKLIKIPTYPRFLKPNQMCTVAGWGLTKTAGHLADELQVVDVPVIDLKECQTQWENLPPKVICAGGYGTNKGTCDGDSGGPLVCAGVAVGVVSYGLETCDYPALPDVYTDISKFLPWINDILKKQTC
;
A
#
# COMPACT_ATOMS: atom_id res chain seq x y z
N MET A 1 -28.84 -33.43 20.89
CA MET A 1 -28.16 -32.14 20.67
C MET A 1 -28.13 -31.90 19.17
N LEU A 2 -28.97 -31.00 18.65
CA LEU A 2 -29.00 -30.66 17.22
C LEU A 2 -27.76 -29.80 16.92
N ILE A 3 -26.80 -30.34 16.18
CA ILE A 3 -25.63 -29.60 15.73
C ILE A 3 -26.08 -28.71 14.57
N LYS A 4 -26.26 -27.41 14.84
CA LYS A 4 -26.52 -26.43 13.78
C LYS A 4 -25.25 -26.29 12.93
N LYS A 5 -25.38 -26.48 11.61
CA LYS A 5 -24.26 -26.31 10.67
C LYS A 5 -24.03 -24.83 10.39
N ALA A 6 -22.76 -24.42 10.29
CA ALA A 6 -22.40 -23.09 9.82
C ALA A 6 -22.83 -22.93 8.35
N VAL A 7 -23.25 -21.72 7.99
CA VAL A 7 -23.74 -21.41 6.65
C VAL A 7 -23.12 -20.09 6.19
N ASP A 8 -22.54 -20.10 4.99
CA ASP A 8 -22.00 -18.89 4.38
C ASP A 8 -23.13 -18.00 3.82
N VAL A 9 -23.05 -16.72 4.12
CA VAL A 9 -24.00 -15.69 3.71
C VAL A 9 -23.25 -14.45 3.19
N PRO A 10 -23.77 -13.76 2.16
CA PRO A 10 -23.14 -12.55 1.66
C PRO A 10 -23.32 -11.39 2.63
N ILE A 11 -22.34 -10.49 2.71
CA ILE A 11 -22.47 -9.20 3.43
C ILE A 11 -23.11 -8.19 2.48
N ILE A 12 -24.10 -7.44 2.96
CA ILE A 12 -24.78 -6.37 2.20
C ILE A 12 -24.50 -5.01 2.85
N SER A 13 -24.62 -3.94 2.06
CA SER A 13 -24.38 -2.59 2.57
C SER A 13 -25.43 -2.19 3.60
N LEU A 14 -25.07 -1.29 4.53
CA LEU A 14 -26.01 -0.77 5.53
C LEU A 14 -27.20 -0.04 4.86
N GLU A 15 -26.98 0.57 3.70
CA GLU A 15 -28.03 1.22 2.91
C GLU A 15 -29.03 0.19 2.34
N GLN A 16 -28.53 -0.87 1.72
CA GLN A 16 -29.36 -2.00 1.28
C GLN A 16 -30.10 -2.60 2.47
N CYS A 17 -29.42 -2.76 3.60
CA CYS A 17 -29.99 -3.29 4.84
C CYS A 17 -31.14 -2.44 5.40
N ARG A 18 -31.04 -1.11 5.30
CA ARG A 18 -32.06 -0.17 5.73
C ARG A 18 -33.33 -0.20 4.89
N THR A 19 -33.26 -0.72 3.65
CA THR A 19 -34.46 -0.98 2.84
C THR A 19 -35.36 -2.05 3.47
N PHE A 20 -34.78 -3.00 4.20
CA PHE A 20 -35.51 -4.07 4.89
C PHE A 20 -35.93 -3.70 6.31
N ARG A 21 -35.09 -2.94 7.03
CA ARG A 21 -35.37 -2.51 8.40
C ARG A 21 -34.90 -1.09 8.65
N ARG A 22 -35.86 -0.18 8.83
CA ARG A 22 -35.58 1.20 9.21
C ARG A 22 -35.05 1.28 10.65
N GLY A 23 -34.17 2.24 10.91
CA GLY A 23 -33.66 2.52 12.26
C GLY A 23 -32.48 1.65 12.72
N LEU A 24 -31.79 0.95 11.82
CA LEU A 24 -30.57 0.21 12.18
C LEU A 24 -29.42 1.17 12.55
N PRO A 25 -28.77 0.97 13.71
CA PRO A 25 -27.65 1.80 14.13
C PRO A 25 -26.41 1.56 13.25
N PRO A 26 -25.45 2.52 13.18
CA PRO A 26 -24.29 2.43 12.30
C PRO A 26 -23.37 1.23 12.54
N ALA A 27 -23.36 0.67 13.76
CA ALA A 27 -22.48 -0.41 14.21
C ALA A 27 -23.06 -1.83 14.00
N VAL A 28 -23.88 -2.03 12.97
CA VAL A 28 -24.51 -3.32 12.64
C VAL A 28 -23.93 -3.86 11.34
N ILE A 29 -23.58 -5.14 11.35
CA ILE A 29 -23.19 -5.88 10.15
C ILE A 29 -24.43 -6.57 9.61
N CYS A 30 -24.71 -6.36 8.32
CA CYS A 30 -25.85 -6.94 7.63
C CYS A 30 -25.39 -8.07 6.72
N ALA A 31 -26.00 -9.25 6.88
CA ALA A 31 -25.64 -10.44 6.11
C ALA A 31 -26.90 -11.21 5.68
N GLY A 32 -26.93 -11.65 4.42
CA GLY A 32 -28.10 -12.22 3.72
C GLY A 32 -28.62 -11.32 2.59
N GLY A 33 -29.52 -11.82 1.73
CA GLY A 33 -30.05 -11.01 0.60
C GLY A 33 -31.29 -11.60 -0.11
N TYR A 34 -31.88 -10.82 -1.04
CA TYR A 34 -33.17 -11.07 -1.73
C TYR A 34 -33.34 -12.45 -2.40
N ASN A 35 -32.26 -13.20 -2.63
CA ASN A 35 -32.30 -14.49 -3.36
C ASN A 35 -31.51 -15.61 -2.66
N THR A 36 -31.31 -15.53 -1.33
CA THR A 36 -30.57 -16.57 -0.59
C THR A 36 -31.49 -17.43 0.25
N THR A 37 -31.45 -18.75 0.04
CA THR A 37 -32.11 -19.75 0.90
C THR A 37 -31.31 -20.06 2.18
N LYS A 38 -30.33 -19.22 2.50
CA LYS A 38 -29.32 -19.43 3.55
C LYS A 38 -29.29 -18.19 4.43
N GLY A 39 -29.44 -18.39 5.74
CA GLY A 39 -29.59 -17.31 6.72
C GLY A 39 -29.86 -17.83 8.13
N THR A 40 -29.87 -16.95 9.12
CA THR A 40 -30.16 -17.32 10.51
C THR A 40 -31.67 -17.39 10.75
N CYS A 41 -32.15 -18.06 11.79
CA CYS A 41 -33.57 -18.16 12.07
C CYS A 41 -33.84 -18.25 13.57
N MET A 42 -35.10 -18.53 13.93
CA MET A 42 -35.49 -18.69 15.32
C MET A 42 -34.58 -19.67 16.07
N GLY A 43 -33.97 -19.17 17.14
CA GLY A 43 -33.00 -19.91 17.96
C GLY A 43 -31.54 -19.76 17.54
N ASP A 44 -31.20 -18.88 16.61
CA ASP A 44 -29.80 -18.50 16.29
C ASP A 44 -29.33 -17.22 16.99
N SER A 45 -30.25 -16.50 17.64
CA SER A 45 -29.91 -15.31 18.43
C SER A 45 -28.87 -15.64 19.50
N GLY A 46 -27.83 -14.83 19.61
CA GLY A 46 -26.69 -15.08 20.49
C GLY A 46 -25.56 -15.91 19.87
N GLY A 47 -25.77 -16.48 18.67
CA GLY A 47 -24.73 -17.19 17.93
C GLY A 47 -23.65 -16.25 17.35
N PRO A 48 -22.43 -16.73 17.13
CA PRO A 48 -21.35 -15.92 16.58
C PRO A 48 -21.51 -15.73 15.07
N LEU A 49 -21.35 -14.48 14.60
CA LEU A 49 -21.09 -14.19 13.19
C LEU A 49 -19.59 -14.35 12.97
N MET A 50 -19.20 -15.29 12.10
CA MET A 50 -17.80 -15.63 11.84
C MET A 50 -17.35 -15.09 10.48
N CYS A 51 -16.15 -14.51 10.42
CA CYS A 51 -15.46 -14.17 9.18
C CYS A 51 -14.08 -14.84 9.19
N LYS A 52 -13.82 -15.78 8.26
CA LYS A 52 -12.56 -16.53 8.16
C LYS A 52 -12.06 -17.10 9.50
N GLY A 53 -12.97 -17.65 10.32
CA GLY A 53 -12.64 -18.25 11.62
C GLY A 53 -12.59 -17.28 12.79
N VAL A 54 -12.82 -15.98 12.58
CA VAL A 54 -12.86 -14.95 13.63
C VAL A 54 -14.30 -14.54 13.92
N ALA A 55 -14.69 -14.48 15.19
CA ALA A 55 -16.00 -13.95 15.59
C ALA A 55 -16.01 -12.42 15.46
N VAL A 56 -16.82 -11.89 14.54
CA VAL A 56 -16.90 -10.46 14.21
C VAL A 56 -18.18 -9.80 14.71
N GLY A 57 -19.10 -10.58 15.28
CA GLY A 57 -20.33 -10.05 15.87
C GLY A 57 -21.19 -11.14 16.47
N VAL A 58 -22.29 -10.72 17.08
CA VAL A 58 -23.30 -11.64 17.63
C VAL A 58 -24.59 -11.45 16.85
N VAL A 59 -25.18 -12.56 16.40
CA VAL A 59 -26.47 -12.57 15.71
C VAL A 59 -27.53 -12.05 16.69
N SER A 60 -28.10 -10.90 16.39
CA SER A 60 -29.03 -10.23 17.30
C SER A 60 -30.49 -10.51 16.97
N PHE A 61 -30.80 -10.99 15.77
CA PHE A 61 -32.17 -11.12 15.28
C PHE A 61 -32.34 -12.37 14.39
N GLY A 62 -32.81 -13.46 14.99
CA GLY A 62 -33.45 -14.58 14.31
C GLY A 62 -34.87 -14.73 14.86
N SER A 63 -35.81 -13.91 14.42
CA SER A 63 -37.21 -13.94 14.92
C SER A 63 -38.21 -14.51 13.91
N ILE A 64 -37.71 -14.97 12.75
CA ILE A 64 -38.52 -15.58 11.69
C ILE A 64 -38.36 -17.12 11.78
N PRO A 65 -39.44 -17.91 11.61
CA PRO A 65 -39.35 -19.37 11.52
C PRO A 65 -38.38 -19.81 10.42
N CYS A 66 -37.65 -20.91 10.65
CA CYS A 66 -36.60 -21.38 9.74
C CYS A 66 -37.09 -21.82 8.34
N ASP A 67 -38.40 -22.02 8.19
CA ASP A 67 -39.05 -22.47 6.96
C ASP A 67 -39.67 -21.32 6.12
N TYR A 68 -39.43 -20.06 6.50
CA TYR A 68 -39.96 -18.89 5.78
C TYR A 68 -39.09 -18.52 4.56
N PRO A 69 -39.67 -18.21 3.39
CA PRO A 69 -38.93 -18.04 2.13
C PRO A 69 -38.13 -16.73 2.04
N GLU A 70 -38.50 -15.69 2.78
CA GLU A 70 -37.77 -14.40 2.83
C GLU A 70 -36.91 -14.31 4.10
N ARG A 71 -35.58 -14.43 3.93
CA ARG A 71 -34.60 -14.47 5.03
C ARG A 71 -33.71 -13.22 5.04
N HIS A 72 -33.72 -12.46 6.14
CA HIS A 72 -32.87 -11.27 6.36
C HIS A 72 -32.33 -11.24 7.79
N HIS A 73 -31.01 -10.96 7.97
CA HIS A 73 -30.36 -11.08 9.27
C HIS A 73 -29.44 -9.92 9.61
N PHE A 74 -29.35 -9.64 10.92
CA PHE A 74 -28.59 -8.52 11.47
C PHE A 74 -27.75 -9.02 12.66
N ALA A 75 -26.45 -8.77 12.60
CA ALA A 75 -25.55 -9.00 13.73
C ALA A 75 -25.15 -7.66 14.35
N ARG A 76 -25.24 -7.56 15.67
CA ARG A 76 -24.84 -6.35 16.40
C ARG A 76 -23.48 -6.60 17.05
N SER A 77 -22.56 -5.67 16.85
CA SER A 77 -21.39 -5.54 17.72
C SER A 77 -21.80 -4.63 18.89
N SER A 78 -22.04 -5.20 20.08
CA SER A 78 -22.31 -4.40 21.28
C SER A 78 -21.07 -4.38 22.18
N GLY A 79 -20.26 -3.33 22.06
CA GLY A 79 -19.19 -3.05 23.01
C GLY A 79 -19.69 -2.23 24.19
N THR A 80 -20.12 -2.88 25.27
CA THR A 80 -20.11 -2.28 26.62
C THR A 80 -19.50 -3.30 27.58
N MET A 81 -18.18 -3.23 27.77
CA MET A 81 -17.44 -4.20 28.58
C MET A 81 -17.45 -3.84 30.07
N HIS A 82 -17.77 -4.85 30.89
CA HIS A 82 -17.84 -4.78 32.35
C HIS A 82 -16.45 -4.52 32.98
N PRO A 83 -16.35 -3.73 34.07
CA PRO A 83 -15.08 -3.23 34.62
C PRO A 83 -14.12 -4.32 35.13
N LEU A 84 -14.61 -5.51 35.47
CA LEU A 84 -13.77 -6.64 35.90
C LEU A 84 -12.97 -7.29 34.76
N ILE A 85 -13.44 -7.17 33.50
CA ILE A 85 -12.72 -7.68 32.32
C ILE A 85 -11.62 -6.71 31.86
N LYS A 86 -11.75 -5.40 32.19
CA LYS A 86 -10.67 -4.42 31.94
C LYS A 86 -9.38 -4.76 32.70
N PHE A 87 -9.50 -5.29 33.91
CA PHE A 87 -8.33 -5.62 34.73
C PHE A 87 -7.60 -6.88 34.22
N LEU A 88 -8.36 -7.88 33.72
CA LEU A 88 -7.79 -9.08 33.10
C LEU A 88 -7.18 -8.78 31.71
N LEU A 89 -7.82 -7.91 30.91
CA LEU A 89 -7.27 -7.47 29.62
C LEU A 89 -6.01 -6.62 29.80
N PHE A 90 -5.87 -5.84 30.88
CA PHE A 90 -4.66 -5.06 31.12
C PHE A 90 -3.44 -5.96 31.39
N HIS A 91 -3.63 -7.10 32.06
CA HIS A 91 -2.55 -8.07 32.29
C HIS A 91 -2.24 -8.90 31.04
N VAL A 92 -3.25 -9.23 30.22
CA VAL A 92 -3.03 -9.90 28.93
C VAL A 92 -2.39 -8.95 27.90
N LEU A 93 -2.66 -7.65 27.94
CA LEU A 93 -1.96 -6.64 27.12
C LEU A 93 -0.51 -6.42 27.55
N ILE A 94 -0.17 -6.62 28.83
CA ILE A 94 1.23 -6.55 29.28
C ILE A 94 1.99 -7.83 28.89
N CYS A 95 1.32 -8.99 28.79
CA CYS A 95 1.93 -10.24 28.32
C CYS A 95 1.87 -10.48 26.80
N LEU A 96 1.02 -9.76 26.06
CA LEU A 96 1.04 -9.67 24.58
C LEU A 96 1.79 -8.42 24.08
N GLY A 97 2.34 -7.61 24.99
CA GLY A 97 3.21 -6.48 24.69
C GLY A 97 4.63 -6.87 24.24
N GLN A 98 4.81 -8.08 23.69
CA GLN A 98 6.00 -8.46 22.98
C GLN A 98 5.60 -8.99 21.59
N ASN A 99 5.86 -8.15 20.58
CA ASN A 99 5.77 -8.33 19.12
C ASN A 99 4.36 -8.15 18.50
N ALA A 100 4.08 -7.24 17.56
CA ALA A 100 4.90 -6.27 16.82
C ALA A 100 3.96 -5.15 16.30
N PHE A 101 4.26 -3.88 16.60
CA PHE A 101 3.70 -2.76 15.85
C PHE A 101 4.35 -2.79 14.46
N GLY A 102 3.62 -3.28 13.46
CA GLY A 102 4.07 -3.24 12.07
C GLY A 102 4.03 -1.81 11.57
N ASN A 103 5.19 -1.26 11.23
CA ASN A 103 5.30 0.01 10.54
C ASN A 103 4.84 -0.20 9.09
N GLU A 104 3.64 0.25 8.68
CA GLU A 104 3.06 0.09 7.32
C GLU A 104 3.15 1.36 6.45
N ILE A 105 3.40 1.30 5.13
CA ILE A 105 3.08 2.46 4.23
C ILE A 105 1.65 2.92 4.54
N ILE A 106 1.26 4.20 4.37
CA ILE A 106 -0.04 4.69 4.88
C ILE A 106 -1.20 3.76 4.45
N ASN A 107 -1.77 3.02 5.42
CA ASN A 107 -2.76 1.95 5.23
C ASN A 107 -2.38 0.84 4.21
N GLY A 108 -1.09 0.54 4.13
CA GLY A 108 -0.46 -0.57 3.43
C GLY A 108 -0.33 -1.79 4.33
N HIS A 109 0.55 -2.71 3.94
CA HIS A 109 0.87 -3.88 4.74
C HIS A 109 2.30 -4.31 4.46
N LYS A 110 2.84 -5.13 5.38
CA LYS A 110 4.18 -5.70 5.22
C LYS A 110 4.27 -6.48 3.92
N ALA A 111 5.31 -6.21 3.14
CA ALA A 111 5.59 -6.96 1.92
C ALA A 111 5.88 -8.42 2.27
N GLU A 112 5.33 -9.36 1.52
CA GLU A 112 5.76 -10.75 1.65
C GLU A 112 7.24 -10.85 1.26
N LYS A 113 8.00 -11.66 2.01
CA LYS A 113 9.40 -11.90 1.69
C LYS A 113 9.53 -12.37 0.24
N ASN A 114 10.57 -11.92 -0.44
CA ASN A 114 10.89 -12.30 -1.83
C ASN A 114 9.88 -11.85 -2.90
N THR A 115 8.95 -10.93 -2.61
CA THR A 115 8.04 -10.37 -3.64
C THR A 115 8.58 -9.09 -4.31
N MET A 116 9.42 -8.34 -3.60
CA MET A 116 9.93 -7.02 -4.01
C MET A 116 11.47 -7.01 -4.11
N GLN A 117 12.04 -8.07 -4.69
CA GLN A 117 13.50 -8.33 -4.76
C GLN A 117 14.30 -7.31 -5.60
N PHE A 118 13.61 -6.40 -6.27
CA PHE A 118 14.20 -5.30 -7.04
C PHE A 118 14.38 -4.03 -6.21
N MET A 119 13.84 -3.97 -4.99
CA MET A 119 13.91 -2.77 -4.16
C MET A 119 15.35 -2.46 -3.74
N ALA A 120 15.65 -1.17 -3.77
CA ALA A 120 16.89 -0.60 -3.32
C ALA A 120 16.62 0.39 -2.19
N TYR A 121 17.35 0.26 -1.09
CA TYR A 121 17.34 1.20 0.01
C TYR A 121 18.56 2.10 -0.07
N LEU A 122 18.34 3.41 -0.21
CA LEU A 122 19.39 4.42 -0.27
C LEU A 122 19.36 5.19 1.05
N ALA A 123 20.50 5.28 1.73
CA ALA A 123 20.57 6.04 2.97
C ALA A 123 21.97 6.51 3.31
N ASP A 124 22.02 7.63 4.01
CA ASP A 124 23.16 8.09 4.79
C ASP A 124 22.74 8.38 6.24
N SER A 125 23.55 9.13 6.99
CA SER A 125 23.25 9.46 8.40
C SER A 125 22.11 10.47 8.59
N LYS A 126 21.65 11.13 7.53
CA LYS A 126 20.69 12.24 7.59
C LYS A 126 19.42 11.99 6.78
N ARG A 127 19.50 11.22 5.71
CA ARG A 127 18.40 11.06 4.75
C ARG A 127 18.33 9.66 4.18
N THR A 128 17.11 9.28 3.79
CA THR A 128 16.84 8.03 3.08
C THR A 128 15.97 8.28 1.84
N CYS A 129 16.13 7.41 0.86
CA CYS A 129 15.25 7.27 -0.30
C CYS A 129 15.10 5.78 -0.65
N GLY A 130 14.06 5.47 -1.41
CA GLY A 130 13.93 4.25 -2.18
C GLY A 130 14.63 4.33 -3.53
N GLY A 131 14.65 3.18 -4.20
CA GLY A 131 15.11 2.99 -5.56
C GLY A 131 14.76 1.57 -6.01
N PHE A 132 15.06 1.26 -7.26
CA PHE A 132 14.83 -0.09 -7.78
C PHE A 132 15.82 -0.46 -8.88
N LEU A 133 16.21 -1.74 -8.88
CA LEU A 133 17.23 -2.29 -9.77
C LEU A 133 16.65 -2.59 -11.15
N ILE A 134 17.16 -1.90 -12.18
CA ILE A 134 16.68 -2.03 -13.58
C ILE A 134 17.69 -2.75 -14.50
N SER A 135 18.97 -2.79 -14.10
CA SER A 135 20.01 -3.64 -14.66
C SER A 135 20.92 -4.13 -13.53
N GLU A 136 21.85 -5.04 -13.80
CA GLU A 136 22.80 -5.51 -12.79
C GLU A 136 23.60 -4.38 -12.13
N ASP A 137 23.78 -3.24 -12.79
CA ASP A 137 24.62 -2.14 -12.31
C ASP A 137 23.94 -0.76 -12.35
N PHE A 138 22.63 -0.70 -12.62
CA PHE A 138 21.84 0.52 -12.58
C PHE A 138 20.63 0.39 -11.67
N VAL A 139 20.56 1.31 -10.70
CA VAL A 139 19.37 1.56 -9.88
C VAL A 139 18.70 2.85 -10.36
N MET A 140 17.39 2.81 -10.57
CA MET A 140 16.58 4.00 -10.82
C MET A 140 16.05 4.55 -9.50
N THR A 141 16.05 5.87 -9.36
CA THR A 141 15.53 6.61 -8.21
C THR A 141 15.15 8.03 -8.65
N ALA A 142 14.68 8.87 -7.71
CA ALA A 142 14.36 10.26 -7.97
C ALA A 142 15.65 11.12 -8.02
N ALA A 143 15.66 12.18 -8.81
CA ALA A 143 16.81 13.08 -8.89
C ALA A 143 17.03 13.86 -7.60
N HIS A 144 15.96 14.22 -6.89
CA HIS A 144 16.08 14.86 -5.58
C HIS A 144 16.79 13.96 -4.55
N CYS A 145 16.90 12.64 -4.78
CA CYS A 145 17.67 11.69 -3.96
C CYS A 145 19.19 11.74 -4.18
N ALA A 146 19.69 12.61 -5.05
CA ALA A 146 21.12 12.79 -5.33
C ALA A 146 21.98 13.01 -4.07
N GLY A 147 23.24 12.56 -4.11
CA GLY A 147 24.19 12.64 -3.00
C GLY A 147 24.23 11.41 -2.09
N LEU A 148 23.25 10.51 -2.16
CA LEU A 148 23.27 9.24 -1.41
C LEU A 148 24.28 8.27 -2.02
N LYS A 149 25.35 7.95 -1.29
CA LYS A 149 26.51 7.18 -1.82
C LYS A 149 26.42 5.67 -1.69
N LYS A 150 25.43 5.17 -0.95
CA LYS A 150 25.26 3.73 -0.67
C LYS A 150 23.89 3.25 -1.08
N VAL A 151 23.88 2.11 -1.76
CA VAL A 151 22.69 1.37 -2.16
C VAL A 151 22.73 0.02 -1.46
N ILE A 152 21.66 -0.35 -0.75
CA ILE A 152 21.49 -1.69 -0.22
C ILE A 152 20.41 -2.41 -1.02
N LEU A 153 20.76 -3.59 -1.54
CA LEU A 153 19.87 -4.46 -2.31
C LEU A 153 19.57 -5.74 -1.52
N GLY A 154 18.52 -6.47 -1.93
CA GLY A 154 18.21 -7.79 -1.38
C GLY A 154 17.88 -7.80 0.11
N THR A 155 17.42 -6.66 0.63
CA THR A 155 17.03 -6.50 2.02
C THR A 155 15.51 -6.39 2.15
N HIS A 156 14.96 -7.03 3.18
CA HIS A 156 13.58 -6.81 3.62
C HIS A 156 13.52 -5.87 4.81
N ASN A 157 14.50 -5.95 5.73
CA ASN A 157 14.61 -5.06 6.87
C ASN A 157 15.69 -3.99 6.62
N ARG A 158 15.36 -2.70 6.72
CA ARG A 158 16.31 -1.61 6.45
C ARG A 158 17.54 -1.62 7.36
N PHE A 159 17.59 -2.40 8.43
CA PHE A 159 18.80 -2.58 9.25
C PHE A 159 19.72 -3.70 8.74
N ASP A 160 19.25 -4.56 7.83
CA ASP A 160 20.08 -5.58 7.21
C ASP A 160 21.00 -4.92 6.17
N ARG A 161 22.29 -4.84 6.49
CA ARG A 161 23.32 -4.19 5.68
C ARG A 161 24.23 -5.19 4.93
N ASN A 162 23.68 -6.34 4.54
CA ASN A 162 24.47 -7.46 4.00
C ASN A 162 24.98 -7.23 2.56
N MET A 163 24.22 -6.53 1.73
CA MET A 163 24.56 -6.34 0.31
C MET A 163 24.64 -4.85 -0.05
N ILE A 164 25.72 -4.20 0.41
CA ILE A 164 25.98 -2.78 0.15
C ILE A 164 26.76 -2.60 -1.15
N TYR A 165 26.28 -1.70 -2.00
CA TYR A 165 26.91 -1.26 -3.23
C TYR A 165 27.21 0.23 -3.14
N ASN A 166 28.43 0.63 -3.51
CA ASN A 166 28.78 2.04 -3.60
C ASN A 166 28.25 2.60 -4.93
N VAL A 167 27.81 3.85 -4.90
CA VAL A 167 27.47 4.59 -6.12
C VAL A 167 28.75 5.06 -6.79
N GLN A 168 28.98 4.61 -8.02
CA GLN A 168 30.10 5.06 -8.86
C GLN A 168 29.78 6.37 -9.57
N LYS A 169 28.55 6.51 -10.09
CA LYS A 169 28.11 7.70 -10.84
C LYS A 169 26.63 7.96 -10.61
N GLU A 170 26.29 9.23 -10.48
CA GLU A 170 24.91 9.74 -10.40
C GLU A 170 24.58 10.37 -11.75
N CYS A 171 23.68 9.74 -12.51
CA CYS A 171 23.19 10.26 -13.79
C CYS A 171 21.84 10.94 -13.56
N ILE A 172 21.91 12.20 -13.13
CA ILE A 172 20.75 13.07 -12.94
C ILE A 172 20.25 13.52 -14.32
N HIS A 173 18.93 13.56 -14.52
CA HIS A 173 18.38 14.08 -15.76
C HIS A 173 18.83 15.54 -15.97
N PRO A 174 19.34 15.94 -17.15
CA PRO A 174 19.96 17.25 -17.36
C PRO A 174 18.99 18.43 -17.15
N ASP A 175 17.71 18.21 -17.39
CA ASP A 175 16.66 19.22 -17.22
C ASP A 175 16.01 19.21 -15.82
N TYR A 176 16.59 18.51 -14.84
CA TYR A 176 16.11 18.53 -13.46
C TYR A 176 16.61 19.77 -12.72
N ILE A 177 15.68 20.53 -12.12
CA ILE A 177 15.97 21.71 -11.30
C ILE A 177 15.58 21.45 -9.85
N ASN A 178 14.32 21.07 -9.63
CA ASN A 178 13.77 20.65 -8.34
C ASN A 178 12.57 19.71 -8.59
N TYR A 179 12.04 19.08 -7.54
CA TYR A 179 10.98 18.08 -7.66
C TYR A 179 9.63 18.67 -8.14
N THR A 180 9.34 19.95 -7.92
CA THR A 180 8.09 20.58 -8.37
C THR A 180 8.13 21.03 -9.84
N GLU A 181 9.33 21.20 -10.41
CA GLU A 181 9.52 21.51 -11.83
C GLU A 181 9.59 20.26 -12.73
N GLY A 182 9.57 19.07 -12.13
CA GLY A 182 9.55 17.80 -12.85
C GLY A 182 10.94 17.32 -13.30
N ASN A 183 10.94 16.35 -14.23
CA ASN A 183 12.14 15.60 -14.63
C ASN A 183 12.90 14.97 -13.43
N ASP A 184 12.17 14.67 -12.35
CA ASP A 184 12.73 14.15 -11.11
C ASP A 184 13.04 12.64 -11.24
N ILE A 185 14.12 12.35 -11.98
CA ILE A 185 14.58 10.99 -12.26
C ILE A 185 16.11 10.96 -12.35
N MET A 186 16.69 9.91 -11.77
CA MET A 186 18.13 9.67 -11.77
C MET A 186 18.43 8.17 -11.92
N LEU A 187 19.49 7.87 -12.65
CA LEU A 187 20.11 6.54 -12.68
C LEU A 187 21.40 6.53 -11.88
N LEU A 188 21.52 5.60 -10.94
CA LEU A 188 22.72 5.35 -10.16
C LEU A 188 23.50 4.20 -10.77
N LYS A 189 24.71 4.47 -11.26
CA LYS A 189 25.64 3.41 -11.65
C LYS A 189 26.32 2.85 -10.41
N LEU A 190 26.19 1.56 -10.17
CA LEU A 190 26.84 0.85 -9.07
C LEU A 190 28.31 0.60 -9.39
N SER A 191 29.18 0.64 -8.36
CA SER A 191 30.61 0.38 -8.50
C SER A 191 30.97 -1.05 -8.91
N ARG A 192 30.01 -1.96 -8.80
CA ARG A 192 30.08 -3.35 -9.25
C ARG A 192 28.68 -3.84 -9.58
N LYS A 193 28.59 -4.82 -10.47
CA LYS A 193 27.34 -5.52 -10.78
C LYS A 193 26.78 -6.23 -9.54
N ALA A 194 25.47 -6.14 -9.37
CA ALA A 194 24.69 -6.88 -8.40
C ALA A 194 24.60 -8.35 -8.81
N GLN A 195 24.76 -9.23 -7.81
CA GLN A 195 24.60 -10.67 -8.01
C GLN A 195 23.12 -11.01 -7.95
N LEU A 196 22.51 -11.25 -9.11
CA LEU A 196 21.12 -11.66 -9.20
C LEU A 196 20.93 -13.05 -8.58
N GLY A 197 19.77 -13.29 -7.97
CA GLY A 197 19.49 -14.57 -7.31
C GLY A 197 18.16 -14.56 -6.55
N GLU A 198 18.12 -15.33 -5.46
CA GLU A 198 16.91 -15.46 -4.65
C GLU A 198 16.53 -14.19 -3.89
N ASN A 199 17.44 -13.23 -3.71
CA ASN A 199 17.11 -12.00 -2.96
C ASN A 199 17.16 -10.74 -3.83
N ILE A 200 17.85 -10.78 -4.98
CA ILE A 200 18.02 -9.65 -5.88
C ILE A 200 17.50 -10.02 -7.27
N LYS A 201 16.54 -9.25 -7.76
CA LYS A 201 16.04 -9.37 -9.14
C LYS A 201 15.92 -8.00 -9.79
N LEU A 202 15.84 -8.01 -11.12
CA LEU A 202 15.54 -6.81 -11.90
C LEU A 202 14.03 -6.61 -11.99
N ILE A 203 13.58 -5.35 -11.95
CA ILE A 203 12.23 -4.98 -12.38
C ILE A 203 12.24 -4.54 -13.84
N LYS A 204 11.17 -4.86 -14.56
CA LYS A 204 10.98 -4.36 -15.93
C LYS A 204 10.54 -2.91 -15.90
N ILE A 205 11.05 -2.12 -16.85
CA ILE A 205 10.54 -0.77 -17.16
C ILE A 205 9.79 -0.80 -18.51
N PRO A 206 8.96 0.22 -18.82
CA PRO A 206 8.30 0.32 -20.12
C PRO A 206 9.31 0.34 -21.27
N THR A 207 8.94 -0.24 -22.41
CA THR A 207 9.73 -0.18 -23.65
C THR A 207 9.14 0.79 -24.68
N TYR A 208 7.93 1.29 -24.43
CA TYR A 208 7.22 2.27 -25.23
C TYR A 208 6.36 3.15 -24.31
N PRO A 209 5.91 4.33 -24.79
CA PRO A 209 4.99 5.19 -24.06
C PRO A 209 3.76 4.41 -23.59
N ARG A 210 3.49 4.41 -22.29
CA ARG A 210 2.41 3.62 -21.70
C ARG A 210 1.30 4.54 -21.22
N PHE A 211 0.07 4.26 -21.65
CA PHE A 211 -1.11 4.92 -21.10
C PHE A 211 -1.65 4.11 -19.91
N LEU A 212 -1.72 4.74 -18.74
CA LEU A 212 -2.35 4.15 -17.56
C LEU A 212 -3.80 4.59 -17.51
N LYS A 213 -4.71 3.65 -17.27
CA LYS A 213 -6.14 3.96 -17.16
C LYS A 213 -6.44 4.48 -15.75
N PRO A 214 -7.33 5.47 -15.60
CA PRO A 214 -7.87 5.82 -14.29
C PRO A 214 -8.44 4.57 -13.59
N ASN A 215 -8.26 4.50 -12.27
CA ASN A 215 -8.60 3.36 -11.40
C ASN A 215 -7.85 2.05 -11.69
N GLN A 216 -6.85 2.06 -12.57
CA GLN A 216 -5.94 0.92 -12.68
C GLN A 216 -5.16 0.80 -11.37
N MET A 217 -5.20 -0.37 -10.75
CA MET A 217 -4.46 -0.62 -9.52
C MET A 217 -2.98 -0.83 -9.82
N CYS A 218 -2.15 -0.16 -9.04
CA CYS A 218 -0.71 -0.28 -9.05
C CYS A 218 -0.21 -0.41 -7.61
N THR A 219 0.96 -0.98 -7.43
CA THR A 219 1.55 -1.21 -6.11
C THR A 219 2.73 -0.28 -5.93
N VAL A 220 2.82 0.34 -4.76
CA VAL A 220 3.99 1.09 -4.32
C VAL A 220 4.64 0.34 -3.18
N ALA A 221 5.97 0.38 -3.12
CA ALA A 221 6.76 -0.29 -2.11
C ALA A 221 7.85 0.63 -1.56
N GLY A 222 8.15 0.52 -0.28
CA GLY A 222 9.13 1.37 0.39
C GLY A 222 9.23 1.16 1.90
N TRP A 223 10.13 1.93 2.49
CA TRP A 223 10.40 1.95 3.94
C TRP A 223 10.08 3.32 4.55
N GLY A 224 9.25 4.10 3.86
CA GLY A 224 8.85 5.43 4.29
C GLY A 224 8.09 5.42 5.61
N LEU A 225 7.78 6.63 6.05
CA LEU A 225 6.96 6.89 7.22
C LEU A 225 5.55 6.30 7.02
N THR A 226 4.98 5.87 8.13
CA THR A 226 3.77 5.03 8.16
C THR A 226 2.58 5.76 8.75
N LYS A 227 2.84 6.98 9.21
CA LYS A 227 1.94 7.96 9.80
C LYS A 227 2.69 9.27 9.93
N THR A 228 1.95 10.38 10.00
CA THR A 228 2.49 11.69 10.33
C THR A 228 3.34 11.64 11.59
N ALA A 229 4.53 12.27 11.56
CA ALA A 229 5.47 12.30 12.68
C ALA A 229 5.84 10.90 13.25
N GLY A 230 5.78 9.86 12.41
CA GLY A 230 6.17 8.51 12.76
C GLY A 230 7.67 8.25 12.66
N HIS A 231 8.01 6.95 12.58
CA HIS A 231 9.36 6.50 12.22
C HIS A 231 9.29 5.71 10.92
N LEU A 232 10.42 5.63 10.21
CA LEU A 232 10.54 4.83 9.00
C LEU A 232 10.18 3.38 9.27
N ALA A 233 9.58 2.71 8.30
CA ALA A 233 9.30 1.30 8.42
C ALA A 233 10.59 0.49 8.48
N ASP A 234 10.67 -0.43 9.46
CA ASP A 234 11.85 -1.28 9.58
C ASP A 234 11.83 -2.36 8.51
N GLU A 235 10.67 -2.98 8.29
CA GLU A 235 10.44 -3.96 7.24
C GLU A 235 9.79 -3.30 6.02
N LEU A 236 10.09 -3.83 4.84
CA LEU A 236 9.54 -3.31 3.58
C LEU A 236 8.02 -3.41 3.58
N GLN A 237 7.38 -2.33 3.17
CA GLN A 237 5.93 -2.22 3.10
C GLN A 237 5.48 -2.11 1.65
N VAL A 238 4.21 -2.46 1.42
CA VAL A 238 3.54 -2.35 0.14
C VAL A 238 2.13 -1.81 0.30
N VAL A 239 1.66 -1.05 -0.68
CA VAL A 239 0.27 -0.60 -0.76
C VAL A 239 -0.20 -0.57 -2.19
N ASP A 240 -1.45 -0.98 -2.41
CA ASP A 240 -2.10 -0.82 -3.70
C ASP A 240 -2.82 0.54 -3.76
N VAL A 241 -2.51 1.30 -4.82
CA VAL A 241 -3.03 2.63 -5.09
C VAL A 241 -3.70 2.67 -6.47
N PRO A 242 -4.85 3.33 -6.61
CA PRO A 242 -5.47 3.55 -7.92
C PRO A 242 -4.75 4.68 -8.65
N VAL A 243 -4.54 4.51 -9.96
CA VAL A 243 -4.14 5.61 -10.85
C VAL A 243 -5.26 6.65 -10.92
N ILE A 244 -4.90 7.92 -10.81
CA ILE A 244 -5.80 9.08 -10.91
C ILE A 244 -5.68 9.68 -12.31
N ASP A 245 -6.80 10.16 -12.86
CA ASP A 245 -6.76 10.85 -14.15
C ASP A 245 -5.88 12.10 -14.07
N LEU A 246 -5.03 12.33 -15.06
CA LEU A 246 -4.08 13.44 -15.01
C LEU A 246 -4.78 14.80 -14.96
N LYS A 247 -5.94 14.97 -15.61
CA LYS A 247 -6.70 16.23 -15.57
C LYS A 247 -7.29 16.45 -14.19
N GLU A 248 -7.80 15.40 -13.56
CA GLU A 248 -8.27 15.45 -12.18
C GLU A 248 -7.11 15.82 -11.23
N CYS A 249 -5.96 15.19 -11.38
CA CYS A 249 -4.77 15.51 -10.59
C CYS A 249 -4.33 16.98 -10.74
N GLN A 250 -4.38 17.52 -11.96
CA GLN A 250 -4.08 18.92 -12.24
C GLN A 250 -5.03 19.90 -11.52
N THR A 251 -6.24 19.48 -11.16
CA THR A 251 -7.15 20.33 -10.37
C THR A 251 -6.79 20.39 -8.89
N GLN A 252 -5.98 19.43 -8.40
CA GLN A 252 -5.58 19.34 -6.99
C GLN A 252 -4.24 20.02 -6.72
N TRP A 253 -3.39 20.17 -7.74
CA TRP A 253 -2.08 20.80 -7.63
C TRP A 253 -2.05 22.13 -8.40
N GLU A 254 -1.60 23.22 -7.77
CA GLU A 254 -1.52 24.54 -8.42
C GLU A 254 -0.64 24.53 -9.68
N ASN A 255 0.48 23.81 -9.64
CA ASN A 255 1.42 23.68 -10.75
C ASN A 255 1.94 22.23 -10.83
N LEU A 256 1.21 21.36 -11.53
CA LEU A 256 1.66 19.99 -11.78
C LEU A 256 2.60 19.95 -13.01
N PRO A 257 3.85 19.50 -12.87
CA PRO A 257 4.78 19.46 -13.99
C PRO A 257 4.35 18.43 -15.05
N PRO A 258 4.82 18.56 -16.30
CA PRO A 258 4.56 17.55 -17.32
C PRO A 258 5.33 16.25 -17.01
N LYS A 259 4.98 15.17 -17.72
CA LYS A 259 5.64 13.84 -17.62
C LYS A 259 5.52 13.20 -16.23
N VAL A 260 4.38 13.37 -15.57
CA VAL A 260 4.07 12.74 -14.28
C VAL A 260 2.85 11.82 -14.37
N ILE A 261 2.74 10.95 -13.37
CA ILE A 261 1.59 10.10 -13.07
C ILE A 261 1.10 10.50 -11.68
N CYS A 262 -0.20 10.47 -11.46
CA CYS A 262 -0.78 10.59 -10.13
C CYS A 262 -1.46 9.28 -9.72
N ALA A 263 -1.26 8.84 -8.49
CA ALA A 263 -1.87 7.63 -7.97
C ALA A 263 -1.95 7.66 -6.44
N GLY A 264 -3.03 7.13 -5.87
CA GLY A 264 -3.20 7.13 -4.41
C GLY A 264 -3.29 8.53 -3.81
N GLY A 265 -3.42 8.56 -2.49
CA GLY A 265 -3.51 9.77 -1.68
C GLY A 265 -4.82 10.53 -1.81
N TYR A 266 -5.30 10.82 -3.02
CA TYR A 266 -6.57 11.50 -3.25
C TYR A 266 -7.74 10.51 -3.28
N GLY A 267 -8.81 10.82 -2.56
CA GLY A 267 -10.00 9.96 -2.48
C GLY A 267 -9.75 8.59 -1.84
N THR A 268 -8.56 8.35 -1.30
CA THR A 268 -8.16 7.13 -0.60
C THR A 268 -7.31 7.49 0.61
N ASN A 269 -7.28 6.63 1.61
CA ASN A 269 -6.36 6.77 2.75
C ASN A 269 -5.02 6.07 2.51
N LYS A 270 -4.65 5.79 1.26
CA LYS A 270 -3.50 4.95 0.89
C LYS A 270 -2.56 5.73 -0.01
N GLY A 271 -1.27 5.75 0.30
CA GLY A 271 -0.30 6.49 -0.52
C GLY A 271 1.11 6.45 0.05
N THR A 272 2.01 7.19 -0.59
CA THR A 272 3.42 7.32 -0.23
C THR A 272 3.68 8.32 0.88
N CYS A 273 4.79 8.19 1.58
CA CYS A 273 5.16 9.17 2.59
C CYS A 273 6.67 9.39 2.59
N ASP A 274 7.14 10.30 3.44
CA ASP A 274 8.56 10.61 3.58
C ASP A 274 9.40 9.33 3.71
N GLY A 275 10.39 9.19 2.83
CA GLY A 275 11.28 8.02 2.77
C GLY A 275 10.89 6.97 1.72
N ASP A 276 9.70 7.04 1.13
CA ASP A 276 9.35 6.27 -0.07
C ASP A 276 9.88 6.91 -1.37
N SER A 277 10.28 8.18 -1.31
CA SER A 277 10.88 8.94 -2.41
C SER A 277 11.91 8.16 -3.21
N GLY A 278 11.79 8.16 -4.53
CA GLY A 278 12.63 7.38 -5.43
C GLY A 278 12.25 5.91 -5.58
N GLY A 279 11.31 5.40 -4.77
CA GLY A 279 10.75 4.06 -4.92
C GLY A 279 9.92 3.88 -6.19
N PRO A 280 9.55 2.64 -6.55
CA PRO A 280 8.79 2.35 -7.77
C PRO A 280 7.27 2.42 -7.56
N LEU A 281 6.56 2.95 -8.56
CA LEU A 281 5.16 2.64 -8.82
C LEU A 281 5.08 1.49 -9.82
N VAL A 282 4.59 0.34 -9.38
CA VAL A 282 4.55 -0.90 -10.17
C VAL A 282 3.13 -1.21 -10.63
N CYS A 283 2.91 -1.25 -11.94
CA CYS A 283 1.63 -1.63 -12.53
C CYS A 283 1.80 -2.89 -13.39
N ALA A 284 1.03 -3.93 -13.10
CA ALA A 284 1.11 -5.22 -13.82
C ALA A 284 2.55 -5.75 -13.95
N GLY A 285 3.33 -5.67 -12.86
CA GLY A 285 4.71 -6.17 -12.80
C GLY A 285 5.77 -5.32 -13.53
N VAL A 286 5.43 -4.09 -13.92
CA VAL A 286 6.34 -3.13 -14.57
C VAL A 286 6.44 -1.87 -13.72
N ALA A 287 7.65 -1.41 -13.41
CA ALA A 287 7.86 -0.10 -12.77
C ALA A 287 7.56 1.00 -13.80
N VAL A 288 6.42 1.68 -13.65
CA VAL A 288 5.95 2.72 -14.58
C VAL A 288 6.23 4.14 -14.08
N GLY A 289 6.44 4.30 -12.78
CA GLY A 289 6.72 5.59 -12.17
C GLY A 289 7.78 5.52 -11.08
N VAL A 290 8.36 6.67 -10.77
CA VAL A 290 9.28 6.89 -9.65
C VAL A 290 8.60 7.82 -8.64
N VAL A 291 8.50 7.43 -7.37
CA VAL A 291 7.93 8.28 -6.31
C VAL A 291 8.68 9.61 -6.26
N SER A 292 7.99 10.73 -6.44
CA SER A 292 8.61 12.06 -6.46
C SER A 292 8.20 12.86 -5.22
N TYR A 293 6.92 13.22 -5.10
CA TYR A 293 6.41 13.99 -3.97
C TYR A 293 4.91 13.71 -3.72
N GLY A 294 4.44 14.08 -2.53
CA GLY A 294 3.05 13.96 -2.11
C GLY A 294 2.77 14.95 -0.98
N LEU A 295 1.78 14.65 -0.14
CA LEU A 295 1.54 15.43 1.08
C LEU A 295 2.63 15.19 2.12
N GLU A 296 3.32 16.25 2.54
CA GLU A 296 4.37 16.20 3.58
C GLU A 296 3.85 15.65 4.91
N THR A 297 2.58 15.90 5.25
CA THR A 297 2.00 15.42 6.49
C THR A 297 1.68 13.94 6.46
N CYS A 298 1.69 13.29 5.29
CA CYS A 298 1.20 11.93 5.10
C CYS A 298 -0.22 11.72 5.64
N ASP A 299 -0.98 12.81 5.65
CA ASP A 299 -2.36 12.88 6.11
C ASP A 299 -3.26 12.93 4.88
N TYR A 300 -3.77 11.75 4.53
CA TYR A 300 -4.68 11.54 3.41
C TYR A 300 -6.14 11.70 3.85
N PRO A 301 -7.07 12.14 2.97
CA PRO A 301 -7.04 11.93 1.52
C PRO A 301 -6.90 13.19 0.65
N ALA A 302 -6.15 14.20 1.08
CA ALA A 302 -6.30 15.55 0.53
C ALA A 302 -5.66 15.79 -0.85
N LEU A 303 -4.52 15.17 -1.17
CA LEU A 303 -3.80 15.38 -2.44
C LEU A 303 -3.32 14.06 -3.05
N PRO A 304 -3.27 13.96 -4.39
CA PRO A 304 -2.67 12.83 -5.08
C PRO A 304 -1.16 12.76 -4.85
N ASP A 305 -0.61 11.56 -4.72
CA ASP A 305 0.85 11.37 -4.84
C ASP A 305 1.28 11.51 -6.28
N VAL A 306 2.44 12.12 -6.48
CA VAL A 306 3.02 12.43 -7.80
C VAL A 306 4.26 11.57 -8.03
N TYR A 307 4.28 10.95 -9.20
CA TYR A 307 5.35 10.07 -9.66
C TYR A 307 5.89 10.55 -11.01
N THR A 308 7.20 10.47 -11.22
CA THR A 308 7.79 10.74 -12.54
C THR A 308 7.43 9.60 -13.51
N ASP A 309 6.85 9.89 -14.68
CA ASP A 309 6.45 8.90 -15.70
C ASP A 309 7.66 8.38 -16.47
N ILE A 310 8.13 7.17 -16.12
CA ILE A 310 9.32 6.54 -16.72
C ILE A 310 9.20 6.44 -18.25
N SER A 311 7.99 6.25 -18.77
CA SER A 311 7.76 6.07 -20.21
C SER A 311 8.08 7.33 -21.03
N LYS A 312 8.15 8.51 -20.39
CA LYS A 312 8.55 9.78 -21.02
C LYS A 312 10.05 10.01 -21.07
N PHE A 313 10.83 9.18 -20.36
CA PHE A 313 12.29 9.30 -20.26
C PHE A 313 13.04 8.16 -20.95
N LEU A 314 12.34 7.28 -21.68
CA LEU A 314 12.95 6.11 -22.33
C LEU A 314 14.15 6.45 -23.24
N PRO A 315 14.15 7.50 -24.07
CA PRO A 315 15.32 7.84 -24.88
C PRO A 315 16.56 8.12 -24.03
N TRP A 316 16.40 8.89 -22.94
CA TRP A 316 17.48 9.24 -22.02
C TRP A 316 17.96 8.02 -21.22
N ILE A 317 17.04 7.22 -20.69
CA ILE A 317 17.36 5.97 -19.97
C ILE A 317 18.16 5.03 -20.88
N ASN A 318 17.68 4.80 -22.10
CA ASN A 318 18.31 3.88 -23.04
C ASN A 318 19.70 4.36 -23.48
N ASP A 319 19.91 5.67 -23.64
CA ASP A 319 21.23 6.23 -23.96
C ASP A 319 22.24 5.95 -22.84
N ILE A 320 21.87 6.19 -21.58
CA ILE A 320 22.72 5.90 -20.41
C ILE A 320 23.02 4.40 -20.31
N LEU A 321 21.99 3.55 -20.40
CA LEU A 321 22.16 2.10 -20.32
C LEU A 321 23.05 1.57 -21.46
N LYS A 322 22.97 2.17 -22.66
CA LYS A 322 23.83 1.81 -23.79
C LYS A 322 25.28 2.27 -23.60
N LYS A 323 25.48 3.52 -23.19
CA LYS A 323 26.82 4.11 -22.98
C LYS A 323 27.49 3.62 -21.71
N GLN A 324 26.72 3.04 -20.78
CA GLN A 324 27.19 2.63 -19.46
C GLN A 324 27.73 3.80 -18.63
N THR A 325 27.30 5.03 -18.96
CA THR A 325 27.69 6.28 -18.30
C THR A 325 26.65 7.36 -18.61
N CYS A 326 26.67 8.44 -17.82
CA CYS A 326 26.24 9.77 -18.23
C CYS A 326 27.37 10.47 -19.00
#